data_AF-A0A1T2XEL4-F1
#
_entry.id   AF-A0A1T2XEL4-F1
#
_cell.length_a   1.000
_cell.length_b   1.000
_cell.length_c   1.000
_cell.angle_alpha   90.00
_cell.angle_beta   90.00
_cell.angle_gamma   90.00
#
_symmetry.space_group_name_H-M   'P 1'
#
loop_
_entity.id
_entity.type
_entity.pdbx_description
1 polymer ?
#
loop_
_entity_poly.entity_id
_entity_poly.type
_entity_poly.pdbx_seq_one_letter_code
_entity_poly.pdbx_strand_id
1 'polypeptide(L)'
;MKPSQVALTINVDRKKLLMVTLSVFIASNGLMFISPSYETTLWIRIIQGVSGGIATVVAMAVATRLVEKERRGRAIGIILMGLSSSLVLGVPIGTFYTIYLYYAFLASHIYSFHYRN
;
A
#
# COMPACT_ATOMS: atom_id res chain seq x y z
N MET A 1 35.20 -10.92 -11.98
CA MET A 1 33.82 -10.36 -12.05
C MET A 1 33.91 -8.96 -12.62
N LYS A 2 33.14 -8.62 -13.67
CA LYS A 2 33.17 -7.28 -14.27
C LYS A 2 32.40 -6.29 -13.36
N PRO A 3 32.83 -5.02 -13.21
CA PRO A 3 32.16 -4.03 -12.36
C PRO A 3 30.67 -3.83 -12.67
N SER A 4 30.26 -4.12 -13.91
CA SER A 4 28.86 -4.06 -14.35
C SER A 4 27.95 -5.08 -13.66
N GLN A 5 28.45 -6.26 -13.30
CA GLN A 5 27.64 -7.30 -12.67
C GLN A 5 27.34 -6.97 -11.20
N VAL A 6 28.30 -6.42 -10.47
CA VAL A 6 28.11 -5.99 -9.07
C VAL A 6 27.11 -4.83 -8.98
N ALA A 7 27.17 -3.88 -9.92
CA ALA A 7 26.21 -2.78 -10.00
C ALA A 7 24.78 -3.26 -10.29
N LEU A 8 24.61 -4.27 -11.14
CA LEU A 8 23.32 -4.90 -11.40
C LEU A 8 22.80 -5.68 -10.18
N THR A 9 23.65 -6.45 -9.51
CA THR A 9 23.27 -7.22 -8.30
C THR A 9 22.81 -6.31 -7.16
N ILE A 10 23.49 -5.18 -6.93
CA ILE A 10 23.09 -4.18 -5.92
C ILE A 10 21.69 -3.60 -6.21
N ASN A 11 21.33 -3.43 -7.49
CA ASN A 11 19.99 -2.95 -7.88
C ASN A 11 18.93 -4.02 -7.67
N VAL A 12 19.26 -5.30 -7.89
CA VAL A 12 18.37 -6.43 -7.63
C VAL A 12 18.05 -6.52 -6.14
N ASP A 13 19.03 -6.32 -5.25
CA ASP A 13 18.80 -6.34 -3.80
C ASP A 13 17.82 -5.26 -3.34
N ARG A 14 17.93 -4.04 -3.89
CA ARG A 14 16.98 -2.95 -3.56
C ARG A 14 15.58 -3.19 -4.12
N LYS A 15 15.48 -3.72 -5.34
CA LYS A 15 14.18 -4.08 -5.93
C LYS A 15 13.51 -5.21 -5.13
N LYS A 16 14.30 -6.19 -4.67
CA LYS A 16 13.83 -7.28 -3.82
C LYS A 16 13.37 -6.76 -2.45
N LEU A 17 14.16 -5.87 -1.84
CA LEU A 17 13.78 -5.23 -0.57
C LEU A 17 12.47 -4.42 -0.72
N LEU A 18 12.33 -3.66 -1.80
CA LEU A 18 11.09 -2.94 -2.11
C LEU A 18 9.89 -3.89 -2.19
N MET A 19 10.02 -5.00 -2.93
CA MET A 19 8.96 -6.00 -3.04
C MET A 19 8.61 -6.62 -1.69
N VAL A 20 9.61 -7.01 -0.89
CA VAL A 20 9.38 -7.58 0.46
C VAL A 20 8.64 -6.58 1.34
N THR A 21 9.09 -5.32 1.39
CA THR A 21 8.47 -4.28 2.23
C THR A 21 7.05 -3.95 1.80
N LEU A 22 6.77 -3.93 0.49
CA LEU A 22 5.41 -3.77 -0.04
C LEU A 22 4.52 -4.96 0.30
N SER A 23 5.02 -6.19 0.19
CA SER A 23 4.27 -7.39 0.57
C SER A 23 3.92 -7.37 2.06
N VAL A 24 4.85 -6.98 2.93
CA VAL A 24 4.60 -6.83 4.37
C VAL A 24 3.57 -5.72 4.63
N PHE A 25 3.67 -4.58 3.93
CA PHE A 25 2.71 -3.48 4.05
C PHE A 25 1.29 -3.91 3.67
N ILE A 26 1.13 -4.62 2.56
CA ILE A 26 -0.16 -5.13 2.08
C ILE A 26 -0.71 -6.19 3.05
N ALA A 27 0.13 -7.14 3.46
CA ALA A 27 -0.27 -8.17 4.42
C ALA A 27 -0.72 -7.55 5.75
N SER A 28 -0.01 -6.52 6.25
CA SER A 28 -0.38 -5.81 7.48
C SER A 28 -1.72 -5.09 7.36
N ASN A 29 -2.04 -4.51 6.20
CA ASN A 29 -3.37 -3.95 5.92
C ASN A 29 -4.46 -5.04 5.96
N GLY A 30 -4.19 -6.23 5.41
CA GLY A 30 -5.12 -7.37 5.48
C GLY A 30 -5.34 -7.88 6.91
N LEU A 31 -4.25 -8.01 7.69
CA LEU A 31 -4.34 -8.40 9.10
C LEU A 31 -5.16 -7.42 9.93
N MET A 32 -5.14 -6.14 9.56
CA MET A 32 -5.91 -5.10 10.23
C MET A 32 -7.42 -5.34 10.14
N PHE A 33 -7.91 -6.01 9.10
CA PHE A 33 -9.33 -6.35 8.95
C PHE A 33 -9.82 -7.37 9.98
N ILE A 34 -8.93 -8.26 10.46
CA ILE A 34 -9.26 -9.38 11.33
C ILE A 34 -8.91 -9.07 12.80
N SER A 35 -8.28 -7.92 13.07
CA SER A 35 -7.73 -7.59 14.39
C SER A 35 -8.85 -7.40 15.44
N PRO A 36 -8.92 -8.25 16.48
CA PRO A 36 -10.00 -8.21 17.46
C PRO A 36 -9.72 -7.29 18.66
N SER A 37 -8.46 -6.88 18.87
CA SER A 37 -8.03 -6.15 20.06
C SER A 37 -7.26 -4.88 19.73
N TYR A 38 -7.31 -3.92 20.65
CA TYR A 38 -6.60 -2.64 20.54
C TYR A 38 -5.07 -2.85 20.48
N GLU A 39 -4.53 -3.73 21.33
CA GLU A 39 -3.09 -3.99 21.35
C GLU A 39 -2.59 -4.63 20.05
N THR A 40 -3.32 -5.63 19.53
CA THR A 40 -3.00 -6.24 18.23
C THR A 40 -3.01 -5.19 17.11
N THR A 41 -3.97 -4.28 17.15
CA THR A 41 -4.08 -3.20 16.17
C THR A 41 -2.91 -2.22 16.25
N LEU A 42 -2.46 -1.87 17.46
CA LEU A 42 -1.28 -1.03 17.66
C LEU A 42 -0.02 -1.66 17.07
N TRP A 43 0.22 -2.94 17.35
CA TRP A 43 1.37 -3.66 16.79
C TRP A 43 1.33 -3.72 15.26
N ILE A 44 0.17 -4.02 14.68
CA ILE A 44 -0.04 -4.01 13.23
C ILE A 44 0.24 -2.62 12.65
N ARG A 45 -0.18 -1.55 13.30
CA ARG A 45 0.08 -0.16 12.86
C ARG A 45 1.57 0.17 12.84
N ILE A 46 2.33 -0.28 13.84
CA ILE A 46 3.78 -0.09 13.88
C ILE A 46 4.42 -0.80 12.67
N ILE A 47 4.07 -2.06 12.43
CA ILE A 47 4.61 -2.84 11.30
C ILE A 47 4.23 -2.19 9.97
N GLN A 48 2.97 -1.75 9.84
CA GLN A 48 2.46 -1.07 8.66
C GLN A 48 3.19 0.26 8.40
N GLY A 49 3.41 1.08 9.44
CA GLY A 49 4.13 2.35 9.32
C GLY A 49 5.60 2.14 8.93
N VAL A 50 6.29 1.21 9.59
CA VAL A 50 7.70 0.90 9.32
C VAL A 50 7.87 0.35 7.90
N SER A 51 7.07 -0.63 7.49
CA SER A 51 7.16 -1.22 6.15
C SER A 51 6.85 -0.21 5.05
N GLY A 52 5.82 0.63 5.22
CA GLY A 52 5.46 1.68 4.26
C GLY A 52 6.54 2.76 4.13
N GLY A 53 7.15 3.17 5.26
CA GLY A 53 8.25 4.12 5.28
C GLY A 53 9.49 3.58 4.55
N ILE A 54 9.90 2.34 4.85
CA ILE A 54 11.04 1.69 4.16
C ILE A 54 10.74 1.55 2.68
N ALA A 55 9.55 1.08 2.29
CA ALA A 55 9.16 0.92 0.89
C ALA A 55 9.28 2.26 0.13
N THR A 56 8.81 3.36 0.72
CA THR A 56 8.86 4.70 0.10
C THR A 56 10.30 5.15 -0.13
N VAL A 57 11.17 5.03 0.87
CA VAL A 57 12.58 5.42 0.76
C VAL A 57 13.31 4.56 -0.27
N VAL A 58 13.09 3.25 -0.25
CA VAL A 58 13.72 2.32 -1.21
C VAL A 58 13.20 2.58 -2.62
N ALA A 59 11.91 2.85 -2.80
CA ALA A 59 11.33 3.20 -4.10
C ALA A 59 11.99 4.44 -4.70
N MET A 60 12.17 5.51 -3.91
CA MET A 60 12.88 6.72 -4.35
C MET A 60 14.35 6.40 -4.73
N ALA A 61 15.03 5.60 -3.91
CA ALA A 61 16.42 5.21 -4.18
C ALA A 61 16.56 4.36 -5.46
N VAL A 62 15.60 3.49 -5.74
CA VAL A 62 15.57 2.70 -6.98
C VAL A 62 15.23 3.58 -8.17
N ALA A 63 14.20 4.42 -8.07
CA ALA A 63 13.76 5.28 -9.16
C ALA A 63 14.84 6.29 -9.59
N THR A 64 15.53 6.93 -8.64
CA THR A 64 16.61 7.89 -8.92
C THR A 64 17.85 7.27 -9.56
N ARG A 65 18.01 5.94 -9.46
CA ARG A 65 19.08 5.18 -10.13
C ARG A 65 18.70 4.76 -11.55
N LEU A 66 17.41 4.67 -11.85
CA LEU A 66 16.89 4.30 -13.17
C LEU A 66 16.78 5.48 -14.14
N VAL A 67 16.86 6.70 -13.62
CA VAL A 67 16.77 7.94 -14.42
C VAL A 67 18.09 8.70 -14.43
N GLU A 68 18.28 9.51 -15.47
CA GLU A 68 19.38 10.47 -15.59
C GLU A 68 19.40 11.45 -14.41
N LYS A 69 20.58 11.99 -14.07
CA LYS A 69 20.77 12.84 -12.88
C LYS A 69 19.83 14.06 -12.90
N GLU A 70 19.61 14.63 -14.07
CA GLU A 70 18.80 15.82 -14.33
C GLU A 70 17.31 15.54 -14.09
N ARG A 71 16.89 14.27 -14.18
CA ARG A 71 15.48 13.84 -14.03
C ARG A 71 15.15 13.27 -12.65
N ARG A 72 16.12 13.19 -11.73
CA ARG A 72 15.90 12.60 -10.39
C ARG A 72 14.84 13.34 -9.57
N GLY A 73 14.84 14.67 -9.62
CA GLY A 73 13.82 15.49 -8.94
C GLY A 73 12.42 15.19 -9.46
N ARG A 74 12.27 15.04 -10.78
CA ARG A 74 11.00 14.64 -11.42
C ARG A 74 10.57 13.23 -11.00
N ALA A 75 11.49 12.27 -10.92
CA ALA A 75 11.17 10.91 -10.49
C ALA A 75 10.67 10.87 -9.04
N ILE A 76 11.32 11.59 -8.12
CA ILE A 76 10.85 11.71 -6.73
C ILE A 76 9.49 12.41 -6.68
N GLY A 77 9.32 13.50 -7.45
CA GLY A 77 8.07 14.22 -7.56
C GLY A 77 6.90 13.34 -8.00
N ILE A 78 7.12 12.45 -8.99
CA ILE A 78 6.11 11.48 -9.44
C ILE A 78 5.73 10.50 -8.33
N ILE A 79 6.71 9.98 -7.57
CA ILE A 79 6.44 9.07 -6.44
C ILE A 79 5.59 9.77 -5.37
N LEU A 80 5.96 11.01 -5.00
CA LEU A 80 5.21 11.79 -4.01
C LEU A 80 3.81 12.16 -4.52
N MET A 81 3.67 12.54 -5.79
CA MET A 81 2.38 12.77 -6.43
C MET A 81 1.51 11.51 -6.38
N GLY A 82 2.08 10.33 -6.62
CA GLY A 82 1.39 9.05 -6.48
C GLY A 82 0.93 8.77 -5.05
N LEU A 83 1.76 9.08 -4.05
CA LEU A 83 1.38 8.96 -2.63
C LEU A 83 0.21 9.89 -2.29
N SER A 84 0.30 11.16 -2.67
CA SER A 84 -0.76 12.14 -2.42
C SER A 84 -2.06 11.78 -3.15
N SER A 85 -1.98 11.41 -4.42
CA SER A 85 -3.16 11.04 -5.21
C SER A 85 -3.82 9.77 -4.66
N SER A 86 -3.03 8.80 -4.18
CA SER A 86 -3.55 7.60 -3.52
C SER A 86 -4.36 7.93 -2.27
N LEU A 87 -3.94 8.91 -1.47
CA LEU A 87 -4.68 9.33 -0.27
C LEU A 87 -6.00 10.01 -0.64
N VAL A 88 -5.97 10.89 -1.64
CA VAL A 88 -7.15 11.63 -2.11
C VAL A 88 -8.18 10.70 -2.76
N LEU A 89 -7.73 9.74 -3.57
CA LEU A 89 -8.61 8.81 -4.28
C LEU A 89 -9.04 7.62 -3.40
N GLY A 90 -8.20 7.19 -2.46
CA GLY A 90 -8.46 6.03 -1.63
C GLY A 90 -9.71 6.18 -0.75
N VAL A 91 -9.90 7.35 -0.15
CA VAL A 91 -11.06 7.64 0.71
C VAL A 91 -12.39 7.55 -0.03
N PRO A 92 -12.65 8.29 -1.13
CA PRO A 92 -13.93 8.24 -1.82
C PRO A 92 -14.23 6.85 -2.40
N ILE A 93 -13.23 6.15 -2.93
CA ILE A 93 -13.39 4.78 -3.42
C ILE A 93 -13.80 3.85 -2.27
N GLY A 94 -13.11 3.92 -1.13
CA GLY A 94 -13.43 3.10 0.05
C GLY A 94 -14.83 3.39 0.60
N THR A 95 -15.22 4.66 0.67
CA THR A 95 -16.55 5.07 1.09
C THR A 95 -17.63 4.59 0.12
N PHE A 96 -17.40 4.68 -1.19
CA PHE A 96 -18.34 4.18 -2.19
C PHE A 96 -18.58 2.67 -2.05
N TYR A 97 -17.52 1.87 -1.91
CA TYR A 97 -17.64 0.43 -1.66
C TYR A 97 -18.40 0.13 -0.37
N THR A 98 -18.11 0.87 0.71
CA THR A 98 -18.76 0.70 2.01
C THR A 98 -20.26 0.97 1.90
N ILE A 99 -20.65 2.07 1.25
CA ILE A 99 -22.04 2.45 1.05
C ILE A 99 -22.77 1.41 0.20
N TYR A 100 -22.15 0.95 -0.89
CA TYR A 100 -22.73 -0.07 -1.75
C TYR A 100 -23.04 -1.38 -1.00
N LEU A 101 -22.06 -1.88 -0.22
CA LEU A 101 -22.24 -3.06 0.62
C LEU A 101 -23.33 -2.87 1.68
N TYR A 102 -23.39 -1.69 2.29
CA TYR A 102 -24.41 -1.37 3.28
C TYR A 102 -25.83 -1.40 2.69
N TYR A 103 -26.06 -0.79 1.52
CA TYR A 103 -27.36 -0.85 0.85
C TYR A 103 -27.74 -2.27 0.43
N ALA A 104 -26.79 -3.05 -0.08
CA ALA A 104 -27.02 -4.45 -0.45
C ALA A 104 -27.46 -5.29 0.75
N PHE A 105 -26.78 -5.11 1.90
CA PHE A 105 -27.14 -5.79 3.15
C PHE A 105 -28.54 -5.37 3.65
N LEU A 106 -28.82 -4.07 3.68
CA LEU A 106 -30.13 -3.55 4.10
C LEU A 106 -31.28 -4.08 3.23
N ALA A 107 -31.10 -4.08 1.91
CA ALA A 107 -32.10 -4.63 0.98
C ALA A 107 -32.37 -6.11 1.30
N SER A 108 -31.33 -6.93 1.42
CA SER A 108 -31.48 -8.36 1.76
C SER A 108 -32.22 -8.58 3.09
N HIS A 109 -31.98 -7.72 4.09
CA HIS A 109 -32.62 -7.83 5.40
C HIS A 109 -34.11 -7.45 5.33
N ILE A 110 -34.46 -6.37 4.61
CA ILE A 110 -35.85 -5.94 4.40
C ILE A 110 -36.65 -7.00 3.63
N TYR A 111 -36.08 -7.57 2.55
CA TYR A 111 -36.74 -8.65 1.81
C TYR A 111 -36.99 -9.89 2.67
N SER A 112 -36.07 -10.22 3.59
CA SER A 112 -36.25 -11.36 4.52
C SER A 112 -37.39 -11.15 5.54
N PHE A 113 -37.70 -9.89 5.90
CA PHE A 113 -38.82 -9.57 6.79
C PHE A 113 -40.17 -9.56 6.08
N HIS A 114 -40.20 -9.16 4.80
CA HIS A 114 -41.45 -9.08 4.03
C HIS A 114 -41.99 -10.45 3.59
N TYR A 115 -41.15 -11.48 3.54
CA TYR A 115 -41.53 -12.87 3.20
C TYR A 115 -41.79 -13.77 4.42
N ARG A 116 -41.64 -13.23 5.64
CA ARG A 116 -41.70 -13.99 6.90
C ARG A 116 -42.94 -13.65 7.74
N ASN A 117 -43.82 -12.79 7.22
CA ASN A 117 -45.20 -12.55 7.69
C ASN A 117 -46.18 -12.99 6.59
#